data_AF-A0A1C5KWS1-F1
#
_entry.id   AF-A0A1C5KWS1-F1
#
_cell.length_a   1.000
_cell.length_b   1.000
_cell.length_c   1.000
_cell.angle_alpha   90.00
_cell.angle_beta   90.00
_cell.angle_gamma   90.00
#
_symmetry.space_group_name_H-M   'P 1'
#
loop_
_entity.id
_entity.type
_entity.pdbx_description
1 polymer ?
#
loop_
_entity_poly.entity_id
_entity_poly.type
_entity_poly.pdbx_seq_one_letter_code
_entity_poly.pdbx_strand_id
1 'polypeptide(L)'
;MISFQMEDVKAFMNKLLLSQTFDAFHVVEGSIITYSTFHFDGHLHPDYYTKEEQEALGLSARRFARWQELKPFCLELIKGKRTPLGFRFTFQLSPENTEKLLNQTASPFSVGDVNGLALNIRYEDGNIICTTALSLNLFTMDKSLEHAWDQMVQRFFLTQDLAFHLL
;
A
#
# COMPACT_ATOMS: atom_id res chain seq x y z
N MET A 1 12.63 1.28 8.95
CA MET A 1 11.52 0.31 8.89
C MET A 1 10.97 0.20 10.29
N ILE A 2 9.68 0.45 10.43
CA ILE A 2 8.97 0.38 11.71
C ILE A 2 7.64 -0.35 11.52
N SER A 3 7.11 -0.89 12.62
CA SER A 3 5.81 -1.55 12.64
C SER A 3 4.83 -0.79 13.53
N PHE A 4 3.58 -0.77 13.10
CA PHE A 4 2.46 -0.12 13.76
C PHE A 4 1.39 -1.17 14.05
N GLN A 5 0.98 -1.29 15.31
CA GLN A 5 -0.24 -2.00 15.67
C GLN A 5 -1.38 -1.00 15.74
N MET A 6 -2.43 -1.21 14.94
CA MET A 6 -3.61 -0.32 14.96
C MET A 6 -4.43 -0.55 16.23
N GLU A 7 -4.83 0.52 16.91
CA GLU A 7 -5.62 0.43 18.14
C GLU A 7 -7.09 0.06 17.86
N ASP A 8 -7.68 0.68 16.84
CA ASP A 8 -9.06 0.41 16.40
C ASP A 8 -9.07 -0.27 15.04
N VAL A 9 -9.15 -1.61 15.08
CA VAL A 9 -9.26 -2.45 13.89
C VAL A 9 -10.52 -2.12 13.08
N LYS A 10 -11.64 -1.79 13.72
CA LYS A 10 -12.88 -1.47 13.01
C LYS A 10 -12.71 -0.15 12.27
N ALA A 11 -12.17 0.89 12.90
CA ALA A 11 -11.91 2.16 12.25
C ALA A 11 -10.96 1.99 11.06
N PHE A 12 -9.87 1.24 11.23
CA PHE A 12 -8.94 0.95 10.14
C PHE A 12 -9.61 0.21 8.98
N MET A 13 -10.39 -0.84 9.27
CA MET A 13 -11.10 -1.60 8.23
C MET A 13 -12.11 -0.73 7.48
N ASN A 14 -12.79 0.20 8.15
CA ASN A 14 -13.66 1.16 7.48
C ASN A 14 -12.85 2.06 6.52
N LYS A 15 -11.69 2.57 6.97
CA LYS A 15 -10.83 3.40 6.11
C LYS A 15 -10.27 2.61 4.93
N LEU A 16 -9.85 1.37 5.15
CA LEU A 16 -9.28 0.49 4.13
C LEU A 16 -10.33 0.06 3.08
N LEU A 17 -11.49 -0.42 3.51
CA LEU A 17 -12.45 -1.07 2.60
C LEU A 17 -13.61 -0.19 2.14
N LEU A 18 -13.99 0.81 2.94
CA LEU A 18 -15.25 1.55 2.76
C LEU A 18 -15.03 3.06 2.51
N SER A 19 -13.79 3.54 2.57
CA SER A 19 -13.44 4.94 2.31
C SER A 19 -12.49 5.09 1.13
N GLN A 20 -12.12 6.33 0.79
CA GLN A 20 -11.14 6.64 -0.24
C GLN A 20 -9.71 6.84 0.29
N THR A 21 -9.49 6.65 1.60
CA THR A 21 -8.22 6.96 2.28
C THR A 21 -6.99 6.31 1.63
N PHE A 22 -7.14 5.09 1.10
CA PHE A 22 -6.03 4.34 0.49
C PHE A 22 -6.10 4.27 -1.05
N ASP A 23 -7.07 4.94 -1.68
CA ASP A 23 -7.43 4.70 -3.09
C ASP A 23 -6.31 4.99 -4.09
N ALA A 24 -5.44 5.95 -3.76
CA ALA A 24 -4.30 6.33 -4.59
C ALA A 24 -3.08 5.41 -4.43
N PHE A 25 -3.05 4.55 -3.41
CA PHE A 25 -1.95 3.60 -3.25
C PHE A 25 -1.97 2.58 -4.36
N HIS A 26 -0.79 2.27 -4.88
CA HIS A 26 -0.59 1.14 -5.77
C HIS A 26 -0.57 -0.14 -4.93
N VAL A 27 -1.02 -1.24 -5.51
CA VAL A 27 -1.04 -2.55 -4.86
C VAL A 27 -0.06 -3.44 -5.59
N VAL A 28 0.97 -3.92 -4.89
CA VAL A 28 1.97 -4.83 -5.46
C VAL A 28 1.39 -6.24 -5.53
N GLU A 29 0.78 -6.68 -4.43
CA GLU A 29 0.18 -8.01 -4.29
C GLU A 29 -0.78 -8.03 -3.10
N GLY A 30 -1.59 -9.10 -3.02
CA GLY A 30 -2.40 -9.34 -1.85
C GLY A 30 -2.89 -10.77 -1.70
N SER A 31 -3.31 -11.09 -0.47
CA SER A 31 -3.94 -12.35 -0.11
C SER A 31 -5.05 -12.14 0.91
N ILE A 32 -6.12 -12.94 0.80
CA ILE A 32 -7.25 -12.94 1.73
C ILE A 32 -7.59 -14.39 2.06
N ILE A 33 -7.69 -14.71 3.35
CA ILE A 33 -7.98 -16.05 3.86
C ILE A 33 -9.42 -16.09 4.38
N THR A 34 -10.30 -16.81 3.68
CA THR A 34 -11.69 -17.06 4.11
C THR A 34 -12.01 -18.56 4.12
N TYR A 35 -12.98 -19.03 3.33
CA TYR A 35 -13.22 -20.46 3.07
C TYR A 35 -12.14 -21.06 2.16
N SER A 36 -11.44 -20.20 1.43
CA SER A 36 -10.26 -20.49 0.62
C SER A 36 -9.26 -19.35 0.79
N THR A 37 -8.01 -19.59 0.44
CA THR A 37 -7.02 -18.52 0.34
C THR A 37 -6.98 -18.01 -1.09
N PHE A 38 -7.31 -16.73 -1.25
CA PHE A 38 -7.23 -16.02 -2.52
C PHE A 38 -5.95 -15.24 -2.56
N HIS A 39 -5.21 -15.34 -3.67
CA HIS A 39 -4.02 -14.53 -3.94
C HIS A 39 -4.27 -13.75 -5.22
N PHE A 40 -3.76 -12.52 -5.28
CA PHE A 40 -3.76 -11.74 -6.50
C PHE A 40 -2.44 -10.99 -6.66
N ASP A 41 -2.03 -10.89 -7.92
CA ASP A 41 -0.94 -10.04 -8.36
C ASP A 41 -1.51 -8.67 -8.74
N GLY A 42 -0.89 -7.60 -8.26
CA GLY A 42 -1.29 -6.23 -8.56
C GLY A 42 -0.71 -5.66 -9.85
N HIS A 43 0.18 -6.38 -10.54
CA HIS A 43 0.73 -5.94 -11.82
C HIS A 43 -0.37 -5.74 -12.87
N LEU A 44 -0.32 -4.60 -13.55
CA LEU A 44 -1.16 -4.38 -14.73
C LEU A 44 -0.56 -5.13 -15.91
N HIS A 45 -1.44 -5.68 -16.75
CA HIS A 45 -1.09 -6.32 -18.00
C HIS A 45 -1.48 -5.37 -19.15
N PRO A 46 -0.55 -4.58 -19.74
CA PRO A 46 -0.89 -3.62 -20.79
C PRO A 46 -1.59 -4.27 -21.99
N ASP A 47 -1.23 -5.51 -22.31
CA ASP A 47 -1.80 -6.29 -23.43
C ASP A 47 -3.30 -6.62 -23.27
N TYR A 48 -3.86 -6.44 -22.07
CA TYR A 48 -5.31 -6.55 -21.84
C TYR A 48 -6.09 -5.35 -22.39
N TYR A 49 -5.43 -4.18 -22.50
CA TYR A 49 -6.05 -2.91 -22.84
C TYR A 49 -5.77 -2.52 -24.30
N THR A 50 -6.70 -1.78 -24.93
CA THR A 50 -6.42 -1.16 -26.24
C THR A 50 -5.38 -0.05 -26.09
N LYS A 51 -4.78 0.39 -27.20
CA LYS A 51 -3.79 1.48 -27.16
C LYS A 51 -4.36 2.78 -26.59
N GLU A 52 -5.61 3.08 -26.93
CA GLU A 52 -6.32 4.26 -26.43
C GLU A 52 -6.53 4.16 -24.92
N GLU A 53 -6.89 2.98 -24.41
CA GLU A 53 -7.02 2.73 -22.97
C GLU A 53 -5.67 2.81 -22.26
N GLN A 54 -4.61 2.27 -22.86
CA GLN A 54 -3.25 2.35 -22.31
C GLN A 54 -2.78 3.80 -22.12
N GLU A 55 -3.02 4.65 -23.12
CA GLU A 55 -2.71 6.09 -23.06
C GLU A 55 -3.57 6.80 -22.02
N ALA A 56 -4.90 6.58 -22.03
CA ALA A 56 -5.83 7.21 -21.09
C ALA A 56 -5.55 6.84 -19.62
N LEU A 57 -5.11 5.60 -19.37
CA LEU A 57 -4.76 5.10 -18.04
C LEU A 57 -3.30 5.35 -17.63
N GLY A 58 -2.48 5.92 -18.55
CA GLY A 58 -1.07 6.20 -18.31
C GLY A 58 -0.25 4.94 -18.01
N LEU A 59 -0.54 3.82 -18.66
CA LEU A 59 0.09 2.52 -18.35
C LEU A 59 1.60 2.48 -18.64
N SER A 60 2.12 3.45 -19.40
CA SER A 60 3.57 3.61 -19.61
C SER A 60 4.34 3.92 -18.33
N ALA A 61 3.71 4.58 -17.35
CA ALA A 61 4.31 4.96 -16.07
C ALA A 61 3.70 4.22 -14.87
N ARG A 62 2.58 3.52 -15.06
CA ARG A 62 1.83 2.82 -14.01
C ARG A 62 1.96 1.31 -14.15
N ARG A 63 2.79 0.71 -13.28
CA ARG A 63 3.03 -0.74 -13.23
C ARG A 63 1.97 -1.53 -12.47
N PHE A 64 1.30 -0.90 -11.51
CA PHE A 64 0.43 -1.56 -10.55
C PHE A 64 -0.99 -0.99 -10.56
N ALA A 65 -1.97 -1.85 -10.29
CA ALA A 65 -3.32 -1.44 -10.01
C ALA A 65 -3.37 -0.58 -8.75
N ARG A 66 -4.29 0.38 -8.74
CA ARG A 66 -4.60 1.19 -7.57
C ARG A 66 -5.53 0.43 -6.65
N TRP A 67 -5.47 0.74 -5.36
CA TRP A 67 -6.35 0.13 -4.39
C TRP A 67 -7.82 0.34 -4.74
N GLN A 68 -8.21 1.51 -5.25
CA GLN A 68 -9.59 1.77 -5.67
C GLN A 68 -10.13 0.75 -6.71
N GLU A 69 -9.26 0.20 -7.56
CA GLU A 69 -9.63 -0.77 -8.61
C GLU A 69 -9.83 -2.18 -8.03
N LEU A 70 -9.01 -2.57 -7.05
CA LEU A 70 -9.04 -3.90 -6.43
C LEU A 70 -9.93 -3.98 -5.18
N LYS A 71 -10.17 -2.85 -4.51
CA LYS A 71 -10.94 -2.73 -3.27
C LYS A 71 -12.35 -3.34 -3.37
N PRO A 72 -13.13 -3.14 -4.46
CA PRO A 72 -14.45 -3.76 -4.57
C PRO A 72 -14.39 -5.30 -4.52
N PHE A 73 -13.42 -5.91 -5.21
CA PHE A 73 -13.24 -7.35 -5.19
C PHE A 73 -12.78 -7.85 -3.80
N CYS A 74 -11.86 -7.13 -3.16
CA CYS A 74 -11.45 -7.45 -1.79
C CYS A 74 -12.62 -7.35 -0.80
N LEU A 75 -13.48 -6.33 -0.96
CA LEU A 75 -14.70 -6.17 -0.17
C LEU A 75 -15.65 -7.34 -0.39
N GLU A 76 -15.83 -7.85 -1.62
CA GLU A 76 -16.65 -9.05 -1.87
C GLU A 76 -16.13 -10.28 -1.13
N LEU A 77 -14.81 -10.46 -1.06
CA LEU A 77 -14.19 -11.59 -0.36
C LEU A 77 -14.29 -11.46 1.17
N ILE A 78 -14.24 -10.24 1.69
CA ILE A 78 -14.25 -9.96 3.14
C ILE A 78 -15.67 -9.81 3.68
N LYS A 79 -16.61 -9.29 2.88
CA LYS A 79 -17.99 -9.07 3.30
C LYS A 79 -18.70 -10.42 3.45
N GLY A 80 -19.50 -10.53 4.50
CA GLY A 80 -20.27 -11.75 4.76
C GLY A 80 -20.59 -11.92 6.22
N LYS A 81 -21.07 -13.12 6.57
CA LYS A 81 -21.44 -13.47 7.95
C LYS A 81 -20.24 -13.86 8.82
N ARG A 82 -19.11 -14.22 8.20
CA ARG A 82 -17.90 -14.69 8.88
C ARG A 82 -16.76 -13.73 8.57
N THR A 83 -16.06 -13.31 9.62
CA THR A 83 -14.82 -12.52 9.49
C THR A 83 -13.77 -13.36 8.76
N PRO A 84 -12.96 -12.76 7.86
CA PRO A 84 -11.80 -13.45 7.29
C PRO A 84 -10.86 -13.93 8.40
N LEU A 85 -10.15 -15.04 8.16
CA LEU A 85 -9.12 -15.55 9.05
C LEU A 85 -7.88 -14.66 9.05
N GLY A 86 -7.61 -14.00 7.92
CA GLY A 86 -6.51 -13.07 7.78
C GLY A 86 -6.46 -12.45 6.39
N PHE A 87 -5.69 -11.39 6.23
CA PHE A 87 -5.30 -10.88 4.91
C PHE A 87 -3.93 -10.22 4.97
N ARG A 88 -3.28 -10.12 3.81
CA ARG A 88 -2.04 -9.38 3.63
C ARG A 88 -2.14 -8.56 2.35
N PHE A 89 -1.84 -7.27 2.44
CA PHE A 89 -1.75 -6.38 1.28
C PHE A 89 -0.41 -5.67 1.30
N THR A 90 0.27 -5.66 0.15
CA THR A 90 1.50 -4.88 -0.02
C THR A 90 1.16 -3.67 -0.85
N PHE A 91 1.01 -2.52 -0.19
CA PHE A 91 0.81 -1.25 -0.88
C PHE A 91 2.16 -0.62 -1.22
N GLN A 92 2.17 0.19 -2.28
CA GLN A 92 3.32 0.99 -2.69
C GLN A 92 2.87 2.43 -2.98
N LEU A 93 3.67 3.38 -2.54
CA LEU A 93 3.48 4.79 -2.87
C LEU A 93 3.61 4.98 -4.39
N SER A 94 2.73 5.78 -4.98
CA SER A 94 2.76 6.03 -6.42
C SER A 94 4.08 6.70 -6.84
N PRO A 95 4.52 6.55 -8.10
CA PRO A 95 5.74 7.22 -8.59
C PRO A 95 5.72 8.73 -8.38
N GLU A 96 4.56 9.37 -8.60
CA GLU A 96 4.40 10.82 -8.44
C GLU A 96 4.54 11.25 -6.97
N ASN A 97 4.00 10.47 -6.04
CA ASN A 97 4.14 10.76 -4.63
C ASN A 97 5.52 10.38 -4.07
N THR A 98 6.19 9.40 -4.68
CA THR A 98 7.60 9.07 -4.39
C THR A 98 8.50 10.24 -4.78
N GLU A 99 8.34 10.79 -5.98
CA GLU A 99 9.09 11.97 -6.42
C GLU A 99 8.84 13.18 -5.50
N LYS A 100 7.57 13.42 -5.10
CA LYS A 100 7.24 14.47 -4.12
C LYS A 100 7.96 14.27 -2.79
N LEU A 101 7.99 13.04 -2.26
CA LEU A 101 8.67 12.75 -0.99
C LEU A 101 10.17 13.05 -1.12
N LEU A 102 10.82 12.57 -2.18
CA LEU A 102 12.24 12.81 -2.42
C LEU A 102 12.58 14.30 -2.46
N ASN A 103 11.77 15.09 -3.16
CA ASN A 103 11.93 16.54 -3.26
C ASN A 103 11.70 17.24 -1.91
N GLN A 104 10.66 16.86 -1.17
CA GLN A 104 10.32 17.46 0.12
C GLN A 104 11.39 17.19 1.19
N THR A 105 12.07 16.05 1.12
CA THR A 105 13.10 15.68 2.10
C THR A 105 14.51 16.01 1.65
N ALA A 106 14.67 16.71 0.51
CA ALA A 106 15.96 16.96 -0.13
C ALA A 106 16.81 15.68 -0.20
N SER A 107 16.16 14.58 -0.60
CA SER A 107 16.75 13.25 -0.61
C SER A 107 17.97 13.20 -1.54
N PRO A 108 19.06 12.51 -1.16
CA PRO A 108 20.19 12.28 -2.05
C PRO A 108 19.87 11.26 -3.15
N PHE A 109 18.75 10.55 -3.04
CA PHE A 109 18.31 9.54 -4.00
C PHE A 109 17.44 10.13 -5.11
N SER A 110 17.62 9.63 -6.32
CA SER A 110 16.74 9.88 -7.47
C SER A 110 15.56 8.91 -7.50
N VAL A 111 14.54 9.20 -8.33
CA VAL A 111 13.41 8.28 -8.53
C VAL A 111 13.87 6.92 -9.07
N GLY A 112 14.91 6.90 -9.91
CA GLY A 112 15.46 5.64 -10.48
C GLY A 112 16.16 4.76 -9.44
N ASP A 113 16.63 5.35 -8.34
CA ASP A 113 17.26 4.62 -7.24
C ASP A 113 16.22 3.92 -6.35
N VAL A 114 14.95 4.35 -6.41
CA VAL A 114 13.86 3.84 -5.58
C VAL A 114 13.03 2.82 -6.36
N ASN A 115 13.10 1.56 -5.96
CA ASN A 115 12.24 0.51 -6.52
C ASN A 115 10.83 0.58 -5.90
N GLY A 116 10.73 0.89 -4.61
CA GLY A 116 9.43 1.07 -3.97
C GLY A 116 9.48 1.54 -2.52
N LEU A 117 8.54 2.41 -2.18
CA LEU A 117 8.18 2.79 -0.81
C LEU A 117 6.90 2.06 -0.45
N ALA A 118 7.02 0.98 0.32
CA ALA A 118 5.94 0.05 0.56
C ALA A 118 5.35 0.18 1.97
N LEU A 119 4.06 -0.12 2.07
CA LEU A 119 3.30 -0.28 3.30
C LEU A 119 2.65 -1.66 3.28
N ASN A 120 3.17 -2.56 4.09
CA ASN A 120 2.61 -3.89 4.27
C ASN A 120 1.51 -3.82 5.32
N ILE A 121 0.30 -4.28 5.00
CA ILE A 121 -0.84 -4.33 5.91
C ILE A 121 -1.19 -5.79 6.13
N ARG A 122 -1.20 -6.23 7.39
CA ARG A 122 -1.52 -7.59 7.79
C ARG A 122 -2.64 -7.58 8.81
N TYR A 123 -3.67 -8.38 8.56
CA TYR A 123 -4.69 -8.72 9.54
C TYR A 123 -4.55 -10.18 9.92
N GLU A 124 -4.36 -10.45 11.21
CA GLU A 124 -4.17 -11.78 11.77
C GLU A 124 -4.57 -11.75 13.26
N ASP A 125 -5.28 -12.78 13.72
CA ASP A 125 -5.74 -12.90 15.11
C ASP A 125 -6.46 -11.66 15.67
N GLY A 126 -7.29 -11.02 14.84
CA GLY A 126 -8.06 -9.85 15.24
C GLY A 126 -7.26 -8.56 15.36
N ASN A 127 -5.97 -8.55 15.00
CA ASN A 127 -5.09 -7.39 15.04
C ASN A 127 -4.72 -6.93 13.64
N ILE A 128 -4.44 -5.63 13.48
CA ILE A 128 -3.86 -5.09 12.25
C ILE A 128 -2.46 -4.58 12.54
N ILE A 129 -1.49 -5.11 11.80
CA ILE A 129 -0.10 -4.67 11.81
C ILE A 129 0.22 -4.05 10.45
N CYS A 130 0.67 -2.81 10.47
CA CYS A 130 1.22 -2.12 9.31
C CYS A 130 2.74 -2.04 9.45
N THR A 131 3.50 -2.32 8.39
CA THR A 131 4.97 -2.23 8.42
C THR A 131 5.46 -1.48 7.19
N THR A 132 6.27 -0.44 7.40
CA THR A 132 6.93 0.27 6.31
C THR A 132 8.04 -0.57 5.71
N ALA A 133 8.28 -0.43 4.41
CA ALA A 133 9.45 -1.01 3.77
C ALA A 133 9.96 -0.07 2.67
N LEU A 134 11.27 -0.05 2.48
CA LEU A 134 11.94 0.66 1.41
C LEU A 134 12.73 -0.35 0.59
N SER A 135 12.58 -0.28 -0.73
CA SER A 135 13.35 -1.07 -1.69
C SER A 135 14.10 -0.11 -2.61
N LEU A 136 15.42 -0.27 -2.68
CA LEU A 136 16.31 0.54 -3.50
C LEU A 136 17.00 -0.34 -4.56
N ASN A 137 17.32 0.26 -5.71
CA ASN A 137 18.09 -0.36 -6.79
C ASN A 137 19.61 -0.27 -6.58
N LEU A 138 20.03 0.19 -5.40
CA LEU A 138 21.44 0.36 -5.03
C LEU A 138 21.67 -0.06 -3.59
N PHE A 139 22.92 -0.39 -3.28
CA PHE A 139 23.35 -0.61 -1.91
C PHE A 139 23.80 0.71 -1.27
N THR A 140 23.24 1.03 -0.11
CA THR A 140 23.59 2.22 0.66
C THR A 140 23.45 1.95 2.15
N MET A 141 24.26 2.66 2.94
CA MET A 141 24.12 2.73 4.40
C MET A 141 23.28 3.93 4.85
N ASP A 142 22.95 4.84 3.92
CA ASP A 142 22.13 6.01 4.17
C ASP A 142 20.67 5.58 4.36
N LYS A 143 20.13 5.86 5.55
CA LYS A 143 18.75 5.53 5.95
C LYS A 143 17.82 6.74 5.91
N SER A 144 18.25 7.90 5.42
CA SER A 144 17.47 9.14 5.43
C SER A 144 16.10 8.97 4.79
N LEU A 145 16.03 8.33 3.61
CA LEU A 145 14.77 8.05 2.92
C LEU A 145 13.89 7.05 3.68
N GLU A 146 14.49 6.07 4.35
CA GLU A 146 13.75 5.13 5.21
C GLU A 146 13.08 5.87 6.37
N HIS A 147 13.81 6.75 7.07
CA HIS A 147 13.25 7.54 8.16
C HIS A 147 12.18 8.53 7.66
N ALA A 148 12.39 9.15 6.50
CA ALA A 148 11.42 10.01 5.86
C ALA A 148 10.11 9.27 5.55
N TRP A 149 10.22 8.05 5.01
CA TRP A 149 9.07 7.20 4.74
C TRP A 149 8.34 6.81 6.02
N ASP A 150 9.06 6.36 7.03
CA ASP A 150 8.54 5.99 8.34
C ASP A 150 7.73 7.15 8.97
N GLN A 151 8.27 8.38 8.91
CA GLN A 151 7.58 9.58 9.40
C GLN A 151 6.38 9.98 8.54
N MET A 152 6.45 9.81 7.23
CA MET A 152 5.35 10.10 6.32
C MET A 152 4.16 9.18 6.62
N VAL A 153 4.41 7.88 6.79
CA VAL A 153 3.36 6.90 7.14
C VAL A 153 2.74 7.20 8.50
N GLN A 154 3.56 7.56 9.51
CA GLN A 154 3.05 8.03 10.81
C GLN A 154 2.09 9.20 10.66
N ARG A 155 2.51 10.25 9.94
CA ARG A 155 1.68 11.44 9.70
C ARG A 155 0.43 11.10 8.91
N PHE A 156 0.54 10.22 7.92
CA PHE A 156 -0.60 9.75 7.15
C PHE A 156 -1.65 9.09 8.07
N PHE A 157 -1.26 8.16 8.94
CA PHE A 157 -2.20 7.52 9.87
C PHE A 157 -2.84 8.54 10.82
N LEU A 158 -2.06 9.44 11.43
CA LEU A 158 -2.59 10.48 12.31
C LEU A 158 -3.57 11.41 11.59
N THR A 159 -3.29 11.78 10.34
CA THR A 159 -4.17 12.65 9.52
C THR A 159 -5.47 11.96 9.13
N GLN A 160 -5.51 10.63 9.16
CA GLN A 160 -6.69 9.82 8.85
C GLN A 160 -7.45 9.38 10.09
N ASP A 161 -7.09 9.92 11.27
CA ASP A 161 -7.63 9.56 12.59
C ASP A 161 -7.45 8.06 12.91
N LEU A 162 -6.32 7.49 12.49
CA LEU A 162 -5.95 6.10 12.79
C LEU A 162 -4.94 6.09 13.95
N ALA A 163 -5.42 5.70 15.13
CA ALA A 163 -4.58 5.54 16.32
C ALA A 163 -3.77 4.23 16.26
N PHE A 164 -2.53 4.28 16.74
CA PHE A 164 -1.59 3.16 16.65
C PHE A 164 -0.55 3.18 17.77
N HIS A 165 0.02 2.00 18.02
CA HIS A 165 1.22 1.81 18.82
C HIS A 165 2.40 1.40 17.92
N LEU A 166 3.58 1.95 18.19
CA LEU A 166 4.83 1.49 17.56
C LEU A 166 5.29 0.20 18.24
N LEU A 167 5.71 -0.79 17.44
CA LEU A 167 6.28 -2.06 17.89
C LEU A 167 7.81 -2.06 17.80
#